data_AF-A0A7C2SLT0-F1
#
_entry.id   AF-A0A7C2SLT0-F1
#
_cell.length_a   1.000
_cell.length_b   1.000
_cell.length_c   1.000
_cell.angle_alpha   90.00
_cell.angle_beta   90.00
_cell.angle_gamma   90.00
#
_symmetry.space_group_name_H-M   'P 1'
#
loop_
_entity.id
_entity.type
_entity.pdbx_description
1 polymer ?
#
loop_
_entity_poly.entity_id
_entity_poly.type
_entity_poly.pdbx_seq_one_letter_code
_entity_poly.pdbx_strand_id
1 'polypeptide(L)'
;MKDFFEKEEYTERDILSLIEGKVEESISLEFKSGDSLGFEPGKKKELSKDVSSFANYAGGLIIYGINENNHVAESISFIDGNTITKEWVEQVIHSNIQRKIDGILIIPVRFENDVSKTVYVIKIPVSNQAPHMASDNRYYKRYNFQSVPMEEYEVRNLYNRLQKTDLSIVGINLERQSYTGGGGDIYNDADFEIRFLVKMKAIQLRIGTN
;
A
#
# COMPACT_ATOMS: atom_id res chain seq x y z
N MET A 1 -8.82 -16.23 -7.51
CA MET A 1 -8.59 -14.78 -7.42
C MET A 1 -7.51 -14.40 -6.40
N LYS A 2 -7.45 -14.96 -5.17
CA LYS A 2 -6.32 -14.74 -4.23
C LYS A 2 -4.94 -15.03 -4.86
N ASP A 3 -4.88 -16.05 -5.72
CA ASP A 3 -3.68 -16.46 -6.45
C ASP A 3 -3.13 -15.36 -7.39
N PHE A 4 -3.98 -14.51 -7.97
CA PHE A 4 -3.53 -13.51 -8.94
C PHE A 4 -2.70 -12.39 -8.29
N PHE A 5 -3.03 -12.00 -7.05
CA PHE A 5 -2.32 -10.93 -6.35
C PHE A 5 -0.99 -11.38 -5.75
N GLU A 6 -0.82 -12.68 -5.50
CA GLU A 6 0.40 -13.23 -4.89
C GLU A 6 1.44 -13.62 -5.93
N LYS A 7 1.06 -13.82 -7.19
CA LYS A 7 1.99 -14.08 -8.30
C LYS A 7 3.12 -13.04 -8.39
N GLU A 8 4.30 -13.57 -8.69
CA GLU A 8 5.51 -12.80 -8.99
C GLU A 8 5.68 -12.55 -10.49
N GLU A 9 5.13 -13.44 -11.31
CA GLU A 9 5.15 -13.37 -12.77
C GLU A 9 3.73 -13.46 -13.34
N TYR A 10 3.49 -12.71 -14.41
CA TYR A 10 2.22 -12.69 -15.13
C TYR A 10 2.45 -13.09 -16.59
N THR A 11 1.56 -13.94 -17.10
CA THR A 11 1.59 -14.41 -18.50
C THR A 11 0.46 -13.80 -19.31
N GLU A 12 0.53 -13.92 -20.63
CA GLU A 12 -0.55 -13.52 -21.54
C GLU A 12 -1.88 -14.17 -21.16
N ARG A 13 -1.84 -15.45 -20.78
CA ARG A 13 -3.02 -16.21 -20.35
C ARG A 13 -3.65 -15.65 -19.09
N ASP A 14 -2.84 -15.16 -18.16
CA ASP A 14 -3.33 -14.51 -16.95
C ASP A 14 -4.13 -13.26 -17.29
N ILE A 15 -3.61 -12.42 -18.19
CA ILE A 15 -4.30 -11.22 -18.68
C ILE A 15 -5.60 -11.56 -19.42
N LEU A 16 -5.55 -12.54 -20.33
CA LEU A 16 -6.74 -12.98 -21.07
C LEU A 16 -7.82 -13.55 -20.15
N SER A 17 -7.44 -14.25 -19.08
CA SER A 17 -8.39 -14.79 -18.10
C SER A 17 -9.17 -13.72 -17.35
N LEU A 18 -8.59 -12.52 -17.16
CA LEU A 18 -9.30 -11.40 -16.55
C LEU A 18 -10.42 -10.88 -17.46
N ILE A 19 -10.16 -10.83 -18.76
CA ILE A 19 -11.10 -10.36 -19.78
C ILE A 19 -12.20 -11.40 -20.02
N GLU A 20 -11.83 -12.66 -20.23
CA GLU A 20 -12.79 -13.76 -20.40
C GLU A 20 -13.69 -13.93 -19.17
N GLY A 21 -13.09 -13.80 -17.98
CA GLY A 21 -13.79 -13.86 -16.71
C GLY A 21 -14.61 -12.60 -16.38
N LYS A 22 -14.55 -11.54 -17.21
CA LYS A 22 -15.19 -10.24 -16.96
C LYS A 22 -14.94 -9.77 -15.53
N VAL A 23 -13.67 -9.77 -15.12
CA VAL A 23 -13.29 -9.39 -13.77
C VAL A 23 -13.61 -7.93 -13.56
N GLU A 24 -14.33 -7.65 -12.47
CA GLU A 24 -14.63 -6.29 -12.03
C GLU A 24 -13.42 -5.68 -11.30
N GLU A 25 -13.25 -4.37 -11.43
CA GLU A 25 -12.31 -3.62 -10.62
C GLU A 25 -12.64 -3.79 -9.13
N SER A 26 -11.65 -3.48 -8.30
CA SER A 26 -11.83 -3.49 -6.86
C SER A 26 -11.01 -2.37 -6.22
N ILE A 27 -11.12 -2.23 -4.91
CA ILE A 27 -10.30 -1.25 -4.18
C ILE A 27 -8.79 -1.48 -4.37
N SER A 28 -8.40 -2.72 -4.70
CA SER A 28 -7.01 -3.17 -4.90
C SER A 28 -6.71 -3.61 -6.34
N LEU A 29 -7.62 -3.43 -7.31
CA LEU A 29 -7.40 -3.76 -8.72
C LEU A 29 -7.98 -2.67 -9.61
N GLU A 30 -7.16 -2.10 -10.49
CA GLU A 30 -7.56 -1.09 -11.47
C GLU A 30 -7.13 -1.50 -12.87
N PHE A 31 -7.99 -1.24 -13.86
CA PHE A 31 -7.71 -1.40 -15.27
C PHE A 31 -7.57 -0.03 -15.93
N LYS A 32 -6.56 0.10 -16.79
CA LYS A 32 -6.29 1.32 -17.54
C LYS A 32 -5.97 0.98 -18.98
N SER A 33 -6.52 1.74 -19.93
CA SER A 33 -6.22 1.55 -21.35
C SER A 33 -4.75 1.83 -21.65
N GLY A 34 -4.22 1.30 -22.75
CA GLY A 34 -2.84 1.56 -23.16
C GLY A 34 -2.58 3.05 -23.41
N ASP A 35 -3.57 3.73 -24.00
CA ASP A 35 -3.51 5.17 -24.29
C ASP A 35 -3.41 6.04 -23.04
N SER A 36 -3.82 5.55 -21.87
CA SER A 36 -3.75 6.30 -20.61
C SER A 36 -2.33 6.41 -20.05
N LEU A 37 -1.37 5.64 -20.58
CA LEU A 37 0.04 5.73 -20.27
C LEU A 37 0.79 6.42 -21.42
N GLY A 38 1.57 7.46 -21.12
CA GLY A 38 2.27 8.22 -22.16
C GLY A 38 3.05 9.42 -21.65
N PHE A 39 3.75 10.10 -22.58
CA PHE A 39 4.67 11.19 -22.26
C PHE A 39 3.99 12.48 -21.84
N GLU A 40 2.70 12.61 -22.12
CA GLU A 40 1.91 13.79 -21.83
C GLU A 40 1.87 14.06 -20.31
N PRO A 41 2.02 15.32 -19.87
CA PRO A 41 2.04 15.67 -18.45
C PRO A 41 0.80 15.20 -17.69
N GLY A 42 -0.37 15.21 -18.34
CA GLY A 42 -1.63 14.73 -17.76
C GLY A 42 -1.58 13.23 -17.42
N LYS A 43 -1.04 12.40 -18.31
CA LYS A 43 -0.92 10.95 -18.10
C LYS A 43 0.07 10.61 -16.99
N LYS A 44 1.21 11.31 -16.95
CA LYS A 44 2.19 11.19 -15.86
C LYS A 44 1.59 11.58 -14.51
N LYS A 45 0.75 12.62 -14.49
CA LYS A 45 0.03 13.05 -13.29
C LYS A 45 -0.97 12.01 -12.82
N GLU A 46 -1.78 11.44 -13.71
CA GLU A 46 -2.73 10.38 -13.35
C GLU A 46 -2.00 9.12 -12.85
N LEU A 47 -0.90 8.69 -13.49
CA LEU A 47 -0.06 7.59 -12.98
C LEU A 47 0.44 7.85 -11.54
N SER A 48 0.94 9.05 -11.27
CA SER A 48 1.41 9.44 -9.92
C SER A 48 0.27 9.42 -8.89
N LYS A 49 -0.90 9.95 -9.26
CA LYS A 49 -2.11 9.98 -8.45
C LYS A 49 -2.60 8.57 -8.10
N ASP A 50 -2.67 7.68 -9.08
CA ASP A 50 -3.15 6.32 -8.86
C ASP A 50 -2.12 5.51 -8.04
N VAL A 51 -0.84 5.56 -8.40
CA VAL A 51 0.19 4.81 -7.65
C VAL A 51 0.27 5.27 -6.19
N SER A 52 0.20 6.59 -5.94
CA SER A 52 0.20 7.11 -4.57
C SER A 52 -1.07 6.75 -3.79
N SER A 53 -2.25 6.74 -4.44
CA SER A 53 -3.51 6.39 -3.77
C SER A 53 -3.54 4.93 -3.29
N PHE A 54 -3.01 4.02 -4.10
CA PHE A 54 -2.85 2.62 -3.75
C PHE A 54 -1.87 2.44 -2.58
N ALA A 55 -0.68 3.03 -2.67
CA ALA A 55 0.36 2.92 -1.64
C ALA A 55 -0.09 3.48 -0.28
N ASN A 56 -0.90 4.54 -0.29
CA ASN A 56 -1.42 5.19 0.90
C ASN A 56 -2.52 4.41 1.63
N TYR A 57 -3.19 3.49 0.95
CA TYR A 57 -4.37 2.81 1.46
C TYR A 57 -4.10 1.32 1.79
N ALA A 58 -4.28 0.45 0.80
CA ALA A 58 -4.23 -1.00 0.94
C ALA A 58 -3.28 -1.70 -0.06
N GLY A 59 -2.53 -0.94 -0.86
CA GLY A 59 -1.79 -1.49 -1.99
C GLY A 59 -2.72 -2.11 -3.03
N GLY A 60 -2.15 -2.85 -3.97
CA GLY A 60 -2.90 -3.54 -5.02
C GLY A 60 -2.17 -3.61 -6.35
N LEU A 61 -2.95 -3.72 -7.42
CA LEU A 61 -2.49 -3.88 -8.79
C LEU A 61 -3.16 -2.83 -9.68
N ILE A 62 -2.37 -2.22 -10.55
CA ILE A 62 -2.87 -1.43 -11.68
C ILE A 62 -2.38 -2.11 -12.95
N ILE A 63 -3.30 -2.44 -13.85
CA ILE A 63 -2.98 -3.08 -15.11
C ILE A 63 -3.22 -2.08 -16.24
N TYR A 64 -2.12 -1.58 -16.80
CA TYR A 64 -2.14 -0.73 -17.98
C TYR A 64 -2.08 -1.60 -19.24
N GLY A 65 -3.02 -1.38 -20.13
CA GLY A 65 -3.18 -2.07 -21.39
C GLY A 65 -4.45 -2.92 -21.50
N ILE A 66 -5.43 -2.64 -20.65
CA ILE A 66 -6.77 -3.27 -20.68
C ILE A 66 -7.81 -2.14 -20.71
N ASN A 67 -8.67 -2.14 -21.71
CA ASN A 67 -9.85 -1.30 -21.72
C ASN A 67 -10.88 -1.86 -20.74
N GLU A 68 -11.48 -0.96 -19.97
CA GLU A 68 -12.59 -1.27 -19.08
C GLU A 68 -13.89 -0.67 -19.60
N ASN A 69 -14.99 -1.35 -19.29
CA ASN A 69 -16.34 -0.87 -19.53
C ASN A 69 -17.17 -1.06 -18.27
N ASN A 70 -17.62 0.04 -17.66
CA ASN A 70 -18.32 0.04 -16.36
C ASN A 70 -17.55 -0.72 -15.26
N HIS A 71 -16.24 -0.48 -15.13
CA HIS A 71 -15.36 -1.14 -14.15
C HIS A 71 -15.18 -2.64 -14.38
N VAL A 72 -15.38 -3.12 -15.62
CA VAL A 72 -15.18 -4.52 -16.00
C VAL A 72 -14.16 -4.63 -17.11
N ALA A 73 -13.20 -5.55 -16.99
CA ALA A 73 -12.23 -5.83 -18.04
C ALA A 73 -12.93 -6.26 -19.34
N GLU A 74 -12.68 -5.55 -20.44
CA GLU A 74 -13.41 -5.74 -21.70
C GLU A 74 -12.52 -6.17 -22.86
N SER A 75 -11.41 -5.46 -23.11
CA SER A 75 -10.54 -5.76 -24.26
C SER A 75 -9.10 -5.34 -24.02
N ILE A 76 -8.16 -5.93 -24.78
CA ILE A 76 -6.76 -5.56 -24.71
C ILE A 76 -6.53 -4.24 -25.45
N SER A 77 -5.73 -3.35 -24.86
CA SER A 77 -5.28 -2.09 -25.43
C SER A 77 -3.75 -2.04 -25.31
N PHE A 78 -3.04 -2.55 -26.32
CA PHE A 78 -1.60 -2.70 -26.23
C PHE A 78 -0.85 -1.38 -26.06
N ILE A 79 0.26 -1.45 -25.35
CA ILE A 79 1.24 -0.37 -25.20
C ILE A 79 2.49 -0.77 -25.97
N ASP A 80 3.00 0.15 -26.78
CA ASP A 80 4.29 -0.06 -27.46
C ASP A 80 5.43 0.02 -26.43
N GLY A 81 5.92 -1.15 -26.03
CA GLY A 81 7.00 -1.31 -25.06
C GLY A 81 8.36 -0.82 -25.56
N ASN A 82 8.53 -0.55 -26.86
CA ASN A 82 9.74 0.07 -27.40
C ASN A 82 9.78 1.57 -27.11
N THR A 83 8.60 2.18 -27.02
CA THR A 83 8.44 3.60 -26.76
C THR A 83 8.30 3.85 -25.26
N ILE A 84 7.36 3.17 -24.61
CA ILE A 84 7.11 3.26 -23.18
C ILE A 84 7.74 2.03 -22.53
N THR A 85 8.97 2.14 -22.03
CA THR A 85 9.68 1.03 -21.39
C THR A 85 9.32 0.90 -19.91
N LYS A 86 9.60 -0.27 -19.31
CA LYS A 86 9.47 -0.49 -17.86
C LYS A 86 10.24 0.56 -17.06
N GLU A 87 11.48 0.82 -17.45
CA GLU A 87 12.39 1.74 -16.76
C GLU A 87 11.87 3.17 -16.83
N TRP A 88 11.24 3.54 -17.95
CA TRP A 88 10.60 4.84 -18.08
C TRP A 88 9.40 4.97 -17.13
N VAL A 89 8.54 3.94 -17.02
CA VAL A 89 7.41 3.95 -16.07
C VAL A 89 7.93 4.10 -14.63
N GLU A 90 8.98 3.36 -14.29
CA GLU A 90 9.65 3.43 -12.98
C GLU A 90 10.18 4.84 -12.70
N GLN A 91 10.88 5.45 -13.67
CA GLN A 91 11.36 6.83 -13.57
C GLN A 91 10.24 7.85 -13.39
N VAL A 92 9.13 7.71 -14.13
CA VAL A 92 7.98 8.60 -13.99
C VAL A 92 7.42 8.50 -12.58
N ILE A 93 7.21 7.30 -12.05
CA ILE A 93 6.72 7.10 -10.67
C ILE A 93 7.67 7.75 -9.66
N HIS A 94 8.97 7.48 -9.74
CA HIS A 94 9.95 8.03 -8.79
C HIS A 94 10.13 9.54 -8.87
N SER A 95 9.95 10.15 -10.04
CA SER A 95 10.09 11.60 -10.23
C SER A 95 8.82 12.38 -9.90
N ASN A 96 7.66 11.73 -9.94
CA ASN A 96 6.36 12.38 -9.76
C ASN A 96 5.69 12.09 -8.41
N ILE A 97 6.28 11.27 -7.54
CA ILE A 97 5.75 10.98 -6.19
C ILE A 97 6.76 11.44 -5.15
N GLN A 98 6.34 12.33 -4.24
CA GLN A 98 7.16 12.76 -3.11
C GLN A 98 7.03 11.77 -1.95
N ARG A 99 8.18 11.50 -1.32
CA ARG A 99 8.43 10.33 -0.46
C ARG A 99 8.31 9.06 -1.29
N LYS A 100 9.45 8.46 -1.64
CA LYS A 100 9.49 7.30 -2.55
C LYS A 100 8.72 6.13 -1.93
N ILE A 101 8.07 5.36 -2.78
CA ILE A 101 7.42 4.10 -2.41
C ILE A 101 8.42 2.98 -2.68
N ASP A 102 8.77 2.25 -1.64
CA ASP A 102 9.66 1.09 -1.76
C ASP A 102 8.85 -0.15 -2.17
N GLY A 103 9.44 -1.01 -3.00
CA GLY A 103 8.87 -2.32 -3.35
C GLY A 103 7.79 -2.31 -4.45
N ILE A 104 7.70 -1.26 -5.26
CA ILE A 104 6.87 -1.28 -6.48
C ILE A 104 7.50 -2.27 -7.48
N LEU A 105 6.68 -3.17 -8.03
CA LEU A 105 7.09 -4.06 -9.10
C LEU A 105 6.34 -3.71 -10.38
N ILE A 106 7.08 -3.46 -11.45
CA ILE A 106 6.53 -3.23 -12.79
C ILE A 106 6.89 -4.43 -13.66
N ILE A 107 5.86 -5.17 -14.09
CA ILE A 107 5.99 -6.43 -14.81
C ILE A 107 5.42 -6.24 -16.22
N PRO A 108 6.26 -6.17 -17.27
CA PRO A 108 5.81 -6.15 -18.65
C PRO A 108 5.38 -7.54 -19.10
N VAL A 109 4.12 -7.69 -19.51
CA VAL A 109 3.58 -8.89 -20.14
C VAL A 109 3.54 -8.63 -21.64
N ARG A 110 4.40 -9.31 -22.41
CA ARG A 110 4.51 -9.16 -23.86
C ARG A 110 3.72 -10.26 -24.55
N PHE A 111 2.83 -9.88 -25.45
CA PHE A 111 2.02 -10.82 -26.21
C PHE A 111 2.77 -11.34 -27.43
N GLU A 112 2.74 -12.65 -27.65
CA GLU A 112 3.40 -13.33 -28.77
C GLU A 112 4.93 -13.09 -28.82
N ASN A 113 5.54 -12.72 -27.68
CA ASN A 113 6.90 -12.20 -27.58
C ASN A 113 7.17 -10.90 -28.37
N ASP A 114 6.13 -10.15 -28.73
CA ASP A 114 6.23 -8.85 -29.39
C ASP A 114 6.28 -7.71 -28.36
N VAL A 115 7.36 -6.92 -28.38
CA VAL A 115 7.56 -5.78 -27.47
C VAL A 115 6.54 -4.66 -27.72
N SER A 116 6.07 -4.51 -28.96
CA SER A 116 5.05 -3.51 -29.31
C SER A 116 3.66 -3.85 -28.76
N LYS A 117 3.46 -5.11 -28.35
CA LYS A 117 2.23 -5.62 -27.74
C LYS A 117 2.43 -5.88 -26.24
N THR A 118 2.72 -4.84 -25.48
CA THR A 118 2.96 -4.94 -24.03
C THR A 118 1.75 -4.52 -23.21
N VAL A 119 1.48 -5.24 -22.13
CA VAL A 119 0.60 -4.87 -21.02
C VAL A 119 1.46 -4.73 -19.77
N TYR A 120 1.31 -3.65 -19.02
CA TYR A 120 2.07 -3.42 -17.79
C TYR A 120 1.24 -3.76 -16.56
N VAL A 121 1.71 -4.72 -15.76
CA VAL A 121 1.16 -5.00 -14.43
C VAL A 121 2.02 -4.28 -13.40
N ILE A 122 1.45 -3.30 -12.71
CA ILE A 122 2.12 -2.52 -11.67
C ILE A 122 1.59 -2.98 -10.30
N LYS A 123 2.44 -3.66 -9.54
CA LYS A 123 2.15 -4.12 -8.18
C LYS A 123 2.66 -3.10 -7.18
N ILE A 124 1.75 -2.61 -6.36
CA ILE A 124 1.99 -1.52 -5.41
C ILE A 124 1.77 -2.07 -4.00
N PRO A 125 2.82 -2.13 -3.17
CA PRO A 125 2.67 -2.60 -1.80
C PRO A 125 1.92 -1.57 -0.95
N VAL A 126 1.33 -2.03 0.16
CA VAL A 126 0.95 -1.13 1.26
C VAL A 126 2.22 -0.46 1.76
N SER A 127 2.28 0.87 1.71
CA SER A 127 3.45 1.55 2.21
C SER A 127 3.35 1.82 3.71
N ASN A 128 4.37 1.35 4.43
CA ASN A 128 4.58 1.75 5.81
C ASN A 128 4.99 3.23 5.91
N GLN A 129 5.54 3.78 4.83
CA GLN A 129 5.94 5.18 4.74
C GLN A 129 4.83 6.07 4.16
N ALA A 130 3.55 5.68 4.28
CA ALA A 130 2.46 6.59 4.00
C ALA A 130 2.51 7.83 4.93
N PRO A 131 2.01 9.00 4.51
CA PRO A 131 1.43 9.26 3.19
C PRO A 131 2.49 9.65 2.14
N HIS A 132 2.18 9.34 0.88
CA HIS A 132 2.90 9.67 -0.35
C HIS A 132 2.13 10.72 -1.13
N MET A 133 2.82 11.75 -1.60
CA MET A 133 2.20 12.89 -2.28
C MET A 133 2.37 12.77 -3.79
N ALA A 134 1.29 12.97 -4.54
CA ALA A 134 1.30 12.97 -6.00
C ALA A 134 1.96 14.25 -6.57
N SER A 135 2.15 14.30 -7.89
CA SER A 135 2.87 15.39 -8.57
C SER A 135 2.17 16.74 -8.49
N ASP A 136 0.88 16.79 -8.16
CA ASP A 136 0.13 18.02 -7.96
C ASP A 136 0.07 18.47 -6.49
N ASN A 137 0.98 17.95 -5.65
CA ASN A 137 1.11 18.27 -4.24
C ASN A 137 -0.14 17.94 -3.41
N ARG A 138 -0.84 16.87 -3.78
CA ARG A 138 -1.99 16.35 -3.05
C ARG A 138 -1.76 14.91 -2.61
N TYR A 139 -2.37 14.55 -1.50
CA TYR A 139 -2.40 13.17 -1.01
C TYR A 139 -3.73 12.54 -1.45
N TYR A 140 -3.67 11.33 -2.00
CA TYR A 140 -4.84 10.62 -2.50
C TYR A 140 -5.05 9.32 -1.72
N LYS A 141 -6.31 8.95 -1.55
CA LYS A 141 -6.77 7.64 -1.06
C LYS A 141 -7.64 6.95 -2.10
N ARG A 142 -7.75 5.63 -2.00
CA ARG A 142 -8.74 4.87 -2.73
C ARG A 142 -10.11 5.00 -2.06
N TYR A 143 -11.12 5.30 -2.85
CA TYR A 143 -12.52 5.24 -2.47
C TYR A 143 -13.28 4.49 -3.56
N ASN A 144 -13.59 3.22 -3.30
CA ASN A 144 -14.07 2.27 -4.31
C ASN A 144 -13.09 2.19 -5.49
N PHE A 145 -13.51 2.63 -6.68
CA PHE A 145 -12.74 2.62 -7.93
C PHE A 145 -12.10 3.99 -8.25
N GLN A 146 -12.09 4.93 -7.30
CA GLN A 146 -11.60 6.28 -7.54
C GLN A 146 -10.49 6.68 -6.59
N SER A 147 -9.53 7.43 -7.13
CA SER A 147 -8.47 8.12 -6.39
C SER A 147 -8.99 9.51 -5.97
N VAL A 148 -9.40 9.65 -4.70
CA VAL A 148 -10.00 10.88 -4.12
C VAL A 148 -8.97 11.60 -3.24
N PRO A 149 -8.89 12.95 -3.28
CA PRO A 149 -8.00 13.68 -2.38
C PRO A 149 -8.34 13.41 -0.92
N MET A 150 -7.31 13.28 -0.11
CA MET A 150 -7.44 13.10 1.34
C MET A 150 -7.75 14.42 2.02
N GLU A 151 -8.58 14.34 3.06
CA GLU A 151 -8.78 15.44 4.00
C GLU A 151 -7.58 15.58 4.93
N GLU A 152 -7.39 16.77 5.51
CA GLU A 152 -6.27 17.07 6.40
C GLU A 152 -6.14 16.06 7.56
N TYR A 153 -7.26 15.70 8.19
CA TYR A 153 -7.26 14.75 9.30
C TYR A 153 -6.84 13.34 8.87
N GLU A 154 -7.11 12.95 7.62
CA GLU A 154 -6.70 11.64 7.08
C GLU A 154 -5.20 11.60 6.83
N VAL A 155 -4.66 12.68 6.26
CA VAL A 155 -3.21 12.86 6.08
C VAL A 155 -2.50 12.82 7.43
N ARG A 156 -3.01 13.57 8.43
CA ARG A 156 -2.49 13.58 9.79
C ARG A 156 -2.51 12.18 10.43
N ASN A 157 -3.59 11.43 10.26
CA ASN A 157 -3.72 10.07 10.77
C ASN A 157 -2.71 9.12 10.12
N LEU A 158 -2.45 9.26 8.82
CA LEU A 158 -1.46 8.43 8.13
C LEU A 158 -0.03 8.69 8.60
N TYR A 159 0.34 9.94 8.84
CA TYR A 159 1.64 10.25 9.46
C TYR A 159 1.80 9.56 10.82
N ASN A 160 0.72 9.43 11.58
CA ASN A 160 0.72 8.75 12.89
C ASN A 160 0.70 7.22 12.80
N ARG A 161 0.42 6.63 11.63
CA ARG A 161 0.44 5.16 11.43
C ARG A 161 1.80 4.55 11.77
N LEU A 162 2.88 5.31 11.59
CA LEU A 162 4.27 4.95 11.90
C LEU A 162 4.64 5.08 13.38
N GLN A 163 3.82 5.74 14.19
CA GLN A 163 4.03 5.81 15.64
C GLN A 163 3.41 4.60 16.36
N LYS A 164 3.27 3.46 15.68
CA LYS A 164 3.00 2.20 16.37
C LYS A 164 4.24 1.81 17.15
N THR A 165 4.17 2.08 18.44
CA THR A 165 5.12 1.55 19.41
C THR A 165 4.85 0.07 19.55
N ASP A 166 5.84 -0.78 19.25
CA ASP A 166 5.77 -2.20 19.58
C ASP A 166 5.90 -2.35 21.09
N LEU A 167 4.76 -2.49 21.77
CA LEU A 167 4.70 -2.85 23.17
C LEU A 167 4.70 -4.37 23.29
N SER A 168 5.80 -4.94 23.79
CA SER A 168 5.87 -6.36 24.16
C SER A 168 5.92 -6.49 25.67
N ILE A 169 5.03 -7.32 26.23
CA ILE A 169 5.07 -7.70 27.64
C ILE A 169 5.91 -8.97 27.72
N VAL A 170 7.15 -8.83 28.22
CA VAL A 170 8.14 -9.93 28.26
C VAL A 170 7.83 -10.95 29.36
N GLY A 171 7.00 -10.60 30.34
CA GLY A 171 6.50 -11.50 31.36
C GLY A 171 5.59 -10.79 32.34
N ILE A 172 4.63 -11.53 32.92
CA ILE A 172 3.81 -11.09 34.05
C ILE A 172 4.10 -12.06 35.18
N ASN A 173 4.77 -11.59 36.24
CA ASN A 173 4.94 -12.35 37.47
C ASN A 173 3.93 -11.84 38.50
N LEU A 174 3.05 -12.72 38.95
CA LEU A 174 2.13 -12.47 40.04
C LEU A 174 2.66 -13.19 41.28
N GLU A 175 3.24 -12.43 42.20
CA GLU A 175 3.62 -12.96 43.50
C GLU A 175 2.52 -12.65 44.51
N ARG A 176 1.97 -13.70 45.12
CA ARG A 176 1.02 -13.53 46.22
C ARG A 176 1.81 -13.29 47.50
N GLN A 177 1.86 -12.04 47.96
CA GLN A 177 2.36 -11.80 49.32
C GLN A 177 1.35 -12.35 50.33
N SER A 178 1.77 -13.38 51.05
CA SER A 178 1.00 -13.90 52.18
C SER A 178 1.29 -13.02 53.38
N TYR A 179 0.43 -12.05 53.67
CA TYR A 179 0.48 -11.35 54.94
C TYR A 179 0.11 -12.33 56.06
N THR A 180 1.08 -12.79 56.84
CA THR A 180 0.81 -13.41 58.13
C THR A 180 0.51 -12.32 59.15
N GLY A 181 -0.65 -11.68 58.99
CA GLY A 181 -1.26 -10.85 60.01
C GLY A 181 -2.11 -11.74 60.92
N GLY A 182 -1.72 -11.88 62.18
CA GLY A 182 -2.55 -12.55 63.18
C GLY A 182 -3.89 -11.82 63.31
N GLY A 183 -4.98 -12.55 63.04
CA GLY A 183 -6.35 -12.21 63.43
C GLY A 183 -6.88 -10.87 62.92
N GLY A 184 -7.55 -10.88 61.76
CA GLY A 184 -8.39 -9.78 61.29
C GLY A 184 -8.44 -9.71 59.77
N ASP A 185 -9.63 -9.94 59.21
CA ASP A 185 -10.09 -9.77 57.83
C ASP A 185 -9.05 -9.75 56.69
N ILE A 186 -9.11 -10.78 55.84
CA ILE A 186 -8.28 -10.94 54.66
C ILE A 186 -8.72 -9.91 53.60
N TYR A 187 -8.10 -8.74 53.57
CA TYR A 187 -8.03 -7.94 52.35
C TYR A 187 -6.92 -8.53 51.47
N ASN A 188 -7.29 -9.08 50.32
CA ASN A 188 -6.33 -9.51 49.30
C ASN A 188 -5.81 -8.26 48.58
N ASP A 189 -4.91 -7.53 49.22
CA ASP A 189 -4.16 -6.49 48.51
C ASP A 189 -3.10 -7.18 47.64
N ALA A 190 -3.21 -6.97 46.33
CA ALA A 190 -2.28 -7.50 45.34
C ALA A 190 -1.35 -6.39 44.89
N ASP A 191 -0.12 -6.40 45.41
CA ASP A 191 0.95 -5.55 44.89
C ASP A 191 1.50 -6.16 43.59
N PHE A 192 1.52 -5.39 42.52
CA PHE A 192 2.15 -5.78 41.26
C PHE A 192 3.24 -4.79 40.85
N GLU A 193 4.40 -5.31 40.46
CA GLU A 193 5.50 -4.53 39.89
C GLU A 193 5.54 -4.78 38.37
N ILE A 194 5.24 -3.75 37.56
CA ILE A 194 5.31 -3.85 36.10
C ILE A 194 6.61 -3.22 35.63
N ARG A 195 7.51 -4.02 35.05
CA ARG A 195 8.71 -3.53 34.36
C ARG A 195 8.50 -3.53 32.85
N PHE A 196 8.58 -2.34 32.25
CA PHE A 196 8.57 -2.19 30.80
C PHE A 196 9.99 -2.07 30.26
N LEU A 197 10.29 -2.77 29.17
CA LEU A 197 11.49 -2.54 28.37
C LEU A 197 11.06 -1.95 27.03
N VAL A 198 11.09 -0.62 26.92
CA VAL A 198 10.66 0.09 25.71
C VAL A 198 11.86 0.27 24.78
N LYS A 199 11.89 -0.45 23.65
CA LYS A 199 12.85 -0.18 22.57
C LYS A 199 12.28 0.90 21.65
N MET A 200 12.59 2.16 21.94
CA MET A 200 12.24 3.26 21.03
C MET A 200 13.34 3.49 20.00
N LYS A 201 13.01 3.49 18.71
CA LYS A 201 13.81 4.21 17.71
C LYS A 201 13.45 5.70 17.84
N ALA A 202 14.30 6.41 18.58
CA ALA A 202 14.35 7.86 18.70
C ALA A 202 13.03 8.56 19.09
N ILE A 203 12.77 8.68 20.40
CA ILE A 203 12.16 9.86 21.05
C ILE A 203 12.60 9.81 22.52
N GLN A 204 13.03 10.96 23.05
CA GLN A 204 13.46 11.15 24.43
C GLN A 204 12.25 11.06 25.37
N LEU A 205 12.19 10.02 26.21
CA LEU A 205 11.20 9.93 27.28
C LEU A 205 11.79 10.59 28.53
N ARG A 206 11.24 11.74 28.92
CA ARG A 206 11.55 12.39 30.20
C ARG A 206 10.50 11.94 31.21
N ILE A 207 10.86 10.97 32.05
CA ILE A 207 10.04 10.58 33.21
C ILE A 207 10.46 11.50 34.36
N GLY A 208 9.59 12.45 34.70
CA GLY A 208 9.71 13.24 35.92
C GLY A 208 8.87 12.59 37.01
N THR A 209 9.50 12.26 38.14
CA THR A 209 8.82 12.12 39.42
C THR A 209 9.09 13.38 40.23
N ASN A 210 8.05 13.92 40.89
CA ASN A 210 8.16 15.05 41.82
C ASN A 210 9.22 14.83 42.89
#